data_AF-A0A7Y6K5J5-F1
#
_entry.id   AF-A0A7Y6K5J5-F1
#
_cell.length_a   1.000
_cell.length_b   1.000
_cell.length_c   1.000
_cell.angle_alpha   90.00
_cell.angle_beta   90.00
_cell.angle_gamma   90.00
#
_symmetry.space_group_name_H-M   'P 1'
#
loop_
_entity.id
_entity.type
_entity.pdbx_description
1 polymer ?
#
loop_
_entity_poly.entity_id
_entity_poly.type
_entity_poly.pdbx_seq_one_letter_code
_entity_poly.pdbx_strand_id
1 'polypeptide(L)'
;MHVSLRERIRQLHRVIGLSIGLFVVMVAVTGAGMLFREPLEPVIYHGLLKVESCKERLPLDTLIANASASNPAAGRPKQVRIYADADSSTRVLLSDDRWYYVNPCTGEVLGSEHRYGGLFGTMASLHSFQFVKNGSVVAGTLALTFAIVLVGGGLAVWIPEALRKRR
;
A
#
# COMPACT_ATOMS: atom_id res chain seq x y z
N MET A 1 6.10 -43.39 23.25
CA MET A 1 7.13 -42.35 22.95
C MET A 1 6.57 -40.98 23.31
N HIS A 2 6.87 -40.47 24.51
CA HIS A 2 6.50 -39.09 24.87
C HIS A 2 7.48 -38.13 24.19
N VAL A 3 7.07 -37.57 23.05
CA VAL A 3 7.83 -36.50 22.38
C VAL A 3 8.02 -35.36 23.38
N SER A 4 9.27 -35.01 23.67
CA SER A 4 9.61 -33.94 24.61
C SER A 4 8.99 -32.62 24.16
N LEU A 5 8.56 -31.79 25.11
CA LEU A 5 7.96 -30.47 24.83
C LEU A 5 8.87 -29.61 23.92
N ARG A 6 10.19 -29.74 24.09
CA ARG A 6 11.20 -29.04 23.28
C ARG A 6 11.18 -29.50 21.81
N GLU A 7 11.05 -30.80 21.56
CA GLU A 7 10.95 -31.35 20.19
C GLU A 7 9.71 -30.82 19.48
N ARG A 8 8.56 -30.80 20.17
CA ARG A 8 7.28 -30.32 19.61
C ARG A 8 7.35 -28.84 19.26
N ILE A 9 7.90 -28.02 20.16
CA ILE A 9 8.08 -26.58 19.91
C ILE A 9 8.97 -26.35 18.69
N ARG A 10 10.07 -27.11 18.56
CA ARG A 10 10.99 -26.98 17.42
C ARG A 10 10.31 -27.37 16.10
N GLN A 11 9.52 -28.44 16.09
CA GLN A 11 8.77 -28.86 14.90
C GLN A 11 7.71 -27.83 14.52
N LEU A 12 6.93 -27.34 15.49
CA LEU A 12 5.93 -26.28 15.29
C LEU A 12 6.57 -25.01 14.75
N HIS A 13 7.67 -24.55 15.36
CA HIS A 13 8.39 -23.35 14.90
C HIS A 13 8.89 -23.50 13.47
N ARG A 14 9.40 -24.68 13.08
CA ARG A 14 9.86 -24.92 11.70
C ARG A 14 8.72 -24.80 10.69
N VAL A 15 7.58 -25.43 10.98
CA VAL A 15 6.42 -25.43 10.07
C VAL A 15 5.78 -24.06 10.01
N ILE A 16 5.54 -23.44 11.17
CA ILE A 16 4.93 -22.11 11.26
C ILE A 16 5.86 -21.06 10.65
N GLY A 17 7.16 -21.13 10.94
CA GLY A 17 8.17 -20.23 10.41
C GLY A 17 8.30 -20.31 8.89
N LEU A 18 8.27 -21.52 8.32
CA LEU A 18 8.29 -21.68 6.86
C LEU A 18 7.03 -21.10 6.20
N SER A 19 5.85 -21.38 6.77
CA SER A 19 4.57 -20.87 6.24
C SER A 19 4.49 -19.35 6.34
N ILE A 20 4.71 -18.78 7.53
CA ILE A 20 4.67 -17.32 7.76
C ILE A 20 5.80 -16.63 6.98
N GLY A 21 6.99 -17.24 6.93
CA GLY A 21 8.13 -16.70 6.20
C GLY A 21 7.84 -16.47 4.72
N LEU A 22 7.09 -17.37 4.07
CA LEU A 22 6.66 -17.17 2.68
C LEU A 22 5.78 -15.92 2.52
N PHE A 23 4.84 -15.70 3.43
CA PHE A 23 4.02 -14.48 3.43
C PHE A 23 4.86 -13.22 3.68
N VAL A 24 5.82 -13.28 4.61
CA VAL A 24 6.73 -12.16 4.89
C VAL A 24 7.56 -11.83 3.65
N VAL A 25 8.05 -12.82 2.91
CA VAL A 25 8.77 -12.61 1.64
C VAL A 25 7.87 -11.91 0.61
N MET A 26 6.63 -12.35 0.44
CA MET A 26 5.68 -11.69 -0.46
C MET A 26 5.46 -10.20 -0.08
N VAL A 27 5.22 -9.93 1.21
CA VAL A 27 5.03 -8.55 1.72
C VAL A 27 6.31 -7.71 1.53
N ALA A 28 7.49 -8.29 1.77
CA ALA A 28 8.76 -7.62 1.59
C ALA A 28 9.03 -7.28 0.11
N VAL A 29 8.79 -8.22 -0.81
CA VAL A 29 8.97 -8.01 -2.25
C VAL A 29 8.01 -6.95 -2.77
N THR A 30 6.73 -7.01 -2.39
CA THR A 30 5.75 -5.99 -2.79
C THR A 30 6.06 -4.62 -2.19
N GLY A 31 6.52 -4.56 -0.93
CA GLY A 31 6.94 -3.33 -0.27
C GLY A 31 8.16 -2.69 -0.95
N ALA A 32 9.19 -3.50 -1.25
CA ALA A 32 10.37 -3.04 -1.97
C ALA A 32 10.03 -2.58 -3.39
N GLY A 33 9.15 -3.29 -4.10
CA GLY A 33 8.68 -2.91 -5.43
C GLY A 33 7.99 -1.55 -5.45
N MET A 34 7.25 -1.20 -4.40
CA MET A 34 6.58 0.10 -4.29
C MET A 34 7.53 1.29 -4.13
N LEU A 35 8.79 1.09 -3.73
CA LEU A 35 9.80 2.15 -3.72
C LEU A 35 10.07 2.71 -5.12
N PHE A 36 9.85 1.90 -6.16
CA PHE A 36 10.02 2.30 -7.55
C PHE A 36 8.78 2.96 -8.17
N ARG A 37 7.73 3.20 -7.38
CA ARG A 37 6.50 3.81 -7.87
C ARG A 37 6.74 5.20 -8.44
N GLU A 38 7.36 6.10 -7.69
CA GLU A 38 7.59 7.48 -8.16
C GLU A 38 8.35 7.56 -9.49
N PRO A 39 9.48 6.85 -9.69
CA PRO A 39 10.20 6.94 -10.95
C PRO A 39 9.51 6.22 -12.12
N LEU A 40 8.78 5.13 -11.87
CA LEU A 40 8.25 4.28 -12.95
C LEU A 40 6.77 4.52 -13.28
N GLU A 41 5.94 4.92 -12.31
CA GLU A 41 4.50 5.11 -12.53
C GLU A 41 4.22 6.16 -13.63
N PRO A 42 4.91 7.33 -13.66
CA PRO A 42 4.71 8.31 -14.74
C PRO A 42 5.19 7.83 -16.11
N VAL A 43 6.15 6.90 -16.15
CA VAL A 43 6.65 6.31 -17.40
C VAL A 43 5.65 5.29 -17.94
N ILE A 44 5.12 4.43 -17.07
CA ILE A 44 4.18 3.37 -17.43
C ILE A 44 2.79 3.95 -17.77
N TYR A 45 2.33 4.92 -16.98
CA TYR A 45 1.01 5.53 -17.10
C TYR A 45 1.07 6.96 -17.63
N HIS A 46 2.00 7.23 -18.55
CA HIS A 46 2.25 8.57 -19.08
C HIS A 46 0.97 9.25 -19.57
N GLY A 47 0.13 8.56 -20.33
CA GLY A 47 -1.12 9.14 -20.87
C GLY A 47 -2.17 9.50 -19.81
N LEU A 48 -2.05 9.00 -18.58
CA LEU A 48 -2.94 9.33 -17.47
C LEU A 48 -2.30 10.32 -16.49
N LEU A 49 -0.99 10.21 -16.27
CA LEU A 49 -0.29 10.97 -15.24
C LEU A 49 0.35 12.24 -15.76
N LYS A 50 0.75 12.29 -17.03
CA LYS A 50 1.47 13.42 -17.61
C LYS A 50 0.57 14.21 -18.56
N VAL A 51 0.67 15.53 -18.46
CA VAL A 51 -0.05 16.53 -19.26
C VAL A 51 0.92 17.58 -19.75
N GLU A 52 0.47 18.43 -20.67
CA GLU A 52 1.22 19.63 -21.04
C GLU A 52 1.43 20.55 -19.83
N SER A 53 2.60 21.21 -19.76
CA SER A 53 3.00 22.01 -18.60
C SER A 53 2.02 23.13 -18.30
N CYS A 54 1.40 23.07 -17.12
CA CYS A 54 0.43 24.03 -16.65
C CYS A 54 1.07 25.25 -15.99
N LYS A 55 0.86 26.45 -16.54
CA LYS A 55 1.26 27.70 -15.85
C LYS A 55 0.24 28.14 -14.82
N GLU A 56 -1.05 27.96 -15.12
CA GLU A 56 -2.16 28.35 -14.25
C GLU A 56 -3.11 27.16 -14.14
N ARG A 57 -3.28 26.65 -12.91
CA ARG A 57 -4.13 25.49 -12.64
C ARG A 57 -5.55 25.95 -12.33
N LEU A 58 -6.53 25.23 -12.86
CA LEU A 58 -7.93 25.41 -12.52
C LEU A 58 -8.19 25.17 -11.03
N PRO A 59 -9.24 25.80 -10.45
CA PRO A 59 -9.66 25.54 -9.09
C PRO A 59 -9.96 24.06 -8.85
N LEU A 60 -9.61 23.56 -7.66
CA LEU A 60 -9.81 22.16 -7.30
C LEU A 60 -11.28 21.74 -7.38
N ASP A 61 -12.20 22.64 -7.03
CA ASP A 61 -13.64 22.40 -7.11
C ASP A 61 -14.10 22.12 -8.55
N THR A 62 -13.52 22.81 -9.53
CA THR A 62 -13.78 22.57 -10.97
C THR A 62 -13.29 21.18 -11.37
N LEU A 63 -12.10 20.77 -10.92
CA LEU A 63 -11.55 19.44 -11.25
C LEU A 63 -12.37 18.31 -10.63
N ILE A 64 -12.83 18.49 -9.38
CA ILE A 64 -13.70 17.53 -8.69
C ILE A 64 -15.06 17.47 -9.41
N ALA A 65 -15.64 18.61 -9.78
CA ALA A 65 -16.90 18.66 -10.50
C ALA A 65 -16.80 17.95 -11.86
N ASN A 66 -15.72 18.17 -12.62
CA ASN A 66 -15.49 17.51 -13.90
C ASN A 66 -15.31 15.99 -13.74
N ALA A 67 -14.56 15.54 -12.73
CA ALA A 67 -14.43 14.13 -12.40
C ALA A 67 -15.78 13.49 -12.06
N SER A 68 -16.58 14.13 -11.19
CA SER A 68 -17.91 13.65 -10.82
C SER A 68 -18.90 13.67 -11.99
N ALA A 69 -18.81 14.67 -12.88
CA ALA A 69 -19.63 14.75 -14.08
C ALA A 69 -19.30 13.66 -15.10
N SER A 70 -18.05 13.20 -15.17
CA SER A 70 -17.64 12.10 -16.06
C SER A 70 -18.27 10.75 -15.70
N ASN A 71 -18.61 10.54 -14.43
CA ASN A 71 -19.38 9.38 -13.99
C ASN A 71 -20.29 9.72 -12.81
N PRO A 72 -21.54 10.16 -13.06
CA PRO A 72 -22.48 10.51 -12.00
C PRO A 72 -22.83 9.36 -11.05
N ALA A 73 -22.70 8.11 -11.52
CA ALA A 73 -22.95 6.92 -10.71
C ALA A 73 -21.80 6.59 -9.75
N ALA A 74 -20.62 7.22 -9.92
CA ALA A 74 -19.45 6.97 -9.07
C ALA A 74 -19.61 7.52 -7.63
N GLY A 75 -20.60 8.38 -7.40
CA GLY A 75 -20.90 8.95 -6.09
C GLY A 75 -19.93 10.05 -5.66
N ARG A 76 -19.84 10.30 -4.35
CA ARG A 76 -19.10 11.44 -3.78
C ARG A 76 -17.58 11.27 -3.84
N PRO A 77 -16.80 12.37 -3.92
CA PRO A 77 -15.35 12.33 -3.80
C PRO A 77 -14.92 11.84 -2.41
N LYS A 78 -13.93 10.93 -2.39
CA LYS A 78 -13.31 10.35 -1.19
C LYS A 78 -11.92 10.91 -0.93
N GLN A 79 -11.13 11.14 -1.99
CA GLN A 79 -9.75 11.59 -1.87
C GLN A 79 -9.35 12.39 -3.12
N VAL A 80 -8.53 13.41 -2.95
CA VAL A 80 -7.89 14.14 -4.05
C VAL A 80 -6.38 14.06 -3.88
N ARG A 81 -5.65 13.85 -4.96
CA ARG A 81 -4.18 13.88 -4.99
C ARG A 81 -3.73 14.92 -6.01
N ILE A 82 -2.89 15.83 -5.52
CA ILE A 82 -2.28 16.90 -6.30
C ILE A 82 -0.78 16.65 -6.29
N TYR A 83 -0.16 16.77 -7.46
CA TYR A 83 1.28 16.63 -7.62
C TYR A 83 1.92 18.01 -7.80
N ALA A 84 3.16 18.17 -7.33
CA ALA A 84 3.87 19.44 -7.39
C ALA A 84 4.28 19.80 -8.83
N ASP A 85 4.57 18.81 -9.67
CA ASP A 85 5.08 19.04 -11.02
C ASP A 85 4.03 19.66 -11.94
N ALA A 86 4.41 20.69 -12.71
CA ALA A 86 3.52 21.41 -13.61
C ALA A 86 2.92 20.54 -14.72
N ASP A 87 3.57 19.41 -15.03
CA ASP A 87 3.19 18.46 -16.07
C ASP A 87 2.37 17.27 -15.54
N SER A 88 1.87 17.34 -14.30
CA SER A 88 1.16 16.22 -13.67
C SER A 88 -0.34 16.43 -13.58
N SER A 89 -1.10 15.38 -13.89
CA SER A 89 -2.56 15.35 -13.72
C SER A 89 -2.98 15.39 -12.24
N THR A 90 -4.20 15.84 -11.98
CA THR A 90 -4.84 15.73 -10.66
C THR A 90 -5.66 14.44 -10.58
N ARG A 91 -5.56 13.69 -9.49
CA ARG A 91 -6.34 12.46 -9.30
C ARG A 91 -7.47 12.66 -8.29
N VAL A 92 -8.68 12.25 -8.64
CA VAL A 92 -9.86 12.29 -7.77
C VAL A 92 -10.37 10.85 -7.57
N LEU A 93 -10.39 10.37 -6.34
CA LEU A 93 -10.99 9.08 -5.97
C LEU A 93 -12.47 9.30 -5.68
N LEU A 94 -13.34 8.63 -6.42
CA LEU A 94 -14.78 8.64 -6.17
C LEU A 94 -15.22 7.41 -5.36
N SER A 95 -16.52 7.36 -5.04
CA SER A 95 -17.06 6.33 -4.14
C SER A 95 -17.09 4.93 -4.74
N ASP A 96 -17.01 4.80 -6.06
CA ASP A 96 -16.79 3.57 -6.84
C ASP A 96 -15.38 2.97 -6.70
N ASP A 97 -14.53 3.56 -5.86
CA ASP A 97 -13.13 3.19 -5.66
C ASP A 97 -12.32 3.22 -6.97
N ARG A 98 -12.58 4.22 -7.81
CA ARG A 98 -11.77 4.53 -8.99
C ARG A 98 -11.13 5.90 -8.88
N TRP A 99 -9.88 5.99 -9.33
CA TRP A 99 -9.18 7.23 -9.60
C TRP A 99 -9.60 7.77 -10.95
N TYR A 100 -10.02 9.03 -10.99
CA TYR A 100 -10.27 9.80 -12.20
C TYR A 100 -9.11 10.78 -12.36
N TYR A 101 -8.45 10.73 -13.51
CA TYR A 101 -7.30 11.56 -13.85
C TYR A 101 -7.81 12.78 -14.61
N VAL A 102 -7.56 13.98 -14.08
CA VAL A 102 -8.07 15.22 -14.65
C VAL A 102 -6.88 16.12 -14.98
N ASN A 103 -6.90 16.67 -16.19
CA ASN A 103 -5.95 17.68 -16.62
C ASN A 103 -6.18 18.97 -15.82
N PRO A 104 -5.20 19.45 -15.03
CA PRO A 104 -5.37 20.63 -14.19
C PRO A 104 -5.48 21.93 -14.97
N CYS A 105 -5.12 21.97 -16.26
CA CYS A 105 -5.19 23.18 -17.09
C CYS A 105 -6.50 23.29 -17.85
N THR A 106 -6.91 22.19 -18.48
CA THR A 106 -8.10 22.17 -19.35
C THR A 106 -9.35 21.69 -18.62
N GLY A 107 -9.18 20.98 -17.50
CA GLY A 107 -10.28 20.33 -16.79
C GLY A 107 -10.76 19.04 -17.44
N GLU A 108 -10.10 18.59 -18.51
CA GLU A 108 -10.44 17.37 -19.23
C GLU A 108 -10.17 16.11 -18.38
N VAL A 109 -11.07 15.14 -18.42
CA VAL A 109 -10.88 13.84 -17.76
C VAL A 109 -10.14 12.91 -18.71
N LEU A 110 -8.88 12.63 -18.39
CA LEU A 110 -7.97 11.82 -19.19
C LEU A 110 -8.31 10.32 -19.14
N GLY A 111 -8.95 9.88 -18.07
CA GLY A 111 -9.37 8.50 -17.91
C GLY A 111 -9.68 8.13 -16.46
N SER A 112 -10.02 6.86 -16.24
CA SER A 112 -10.23 6.32 -14.89
C SER A 112 -9.58 4.95 -14.71
N GLU A 113 -9.13 4.67 -13.49
CA GLU A 113 -8.52 3.40 -13.11
C GLU A 113 -9.00 2.97 -11.73
N HIS A 114 -9.18 1.67 -11.51
CA HIS A 114 -9.52 1.18 -10.17
C HIS A 114 -8.43 1.56 -9.15
N ARG A 115 -8.80 1.82 -7.90
CA ARG A 115 -7.88 2.27 -6.83
C ARG A 115 -6.66 1.37 -6.65
N TYR A 116 -6.88 0.06 -6.81
CA TYR A 116 -5.87 -0.99 -6.75
C TYR A 116 -5.58 -1.61 -8.13
N GLY A 117 -5.96 -0.92 -9.21
CA GLY A 117 -5.63 -1.28 -10.58
C GLY A 117 -4.18 -0.97 -10.92
N GLY A 118 -3.71 -1.59 -11.99
CA GLY A 118 -2.34 -1.40 -12.48
C GLY A 118 -1.28 -2.09 -11.64
N LEU A 119 -0.01 -1.93 -12.03
CA LEU A 119 1.12 -2.63 -11.44
C LEU A 119 1.29 -2.28 -9.96
N PHE A 120 1.41 -0.98 -9.65
CA PHE A 120 1.63 -0.51 -8.29
C PHE A 120 0.38 -0.62 -7.41
N GLY A 121 -0.82 -0.52 -7.99
CA GLY A 121 -2.07 -0.79 -7.28
C GLY A 121 -2.20 -2.26 -6.87
N THR A 122 -1.82 -3.19 -7.76
CA THR A 122 -1.80 -4.63 -7.48
C THR A 122 -0.79 -4.96 -6.38
N MET A 123 0.43 -4.39 -6.44
CA MET A 123 1.42 -4.55 -5.37
C MET A 123 0.88 -4.03 -4.03
N ALA A 124 0.26 -2.86 -4.00
CA ALA A 124 -0.35 -2.30 -2.78
C ALA A 124 -1.50 -3.16 -2.25
N SER A 125 -2.31 -3.74 -3.14
CA SER A 125 -3.39 -4.66 -2.81
C SER A 125 -2.88 -5.92 -2.13
N LEU A 126 -1.85 -6.55 -2.72
CA LEU A 126 -1.21 -7.74 -2.16
C LEU A 126 -0.52 -7.45 -0.83
N HIS A 127 0.19 -6.32 -0.71
CA HIS A 127 0.89 -5.93 0.50
C HIS A 127 -0.06 -5.65 1.68
N SER A 128 -1.19 -4.98 1.39
CA SER A 128 -2.17 -4.58 2.42
C SER A 128 -3.39 -5.50 2.51
N PHE A 129 -3.31 -6.69 1.92
CA PHE A 129 -4.36 -7.72 1.87
C PHE A 129 -5.74 -7.22 1.42
N GLN A 130 -5.81 -6.30 0.46
CA GLN A 130 -7.08 -5.68 0.04
C GLN A 130 -8.06 -6.64 -0.66
N PHE A 131 -7.63 -7.88 -0.92
CA PHE A 131 -8.48 -8.99 -1.38
C PHE A 131 -9.33 -9.61 -0.27
N VAL A 132 -9.13 -9.26 1.01
CA VAL A 132 -10.00 -9.64 2.12
C VAL A 132 -10.66 -8.41 2.76
N LYS A 133 -11.86 -8.60 3.32
CA LYS A 133 -12.56 -7.56 4.06
C LYS A 133 -11.70 -7.10 5.24
N ASN A 134 -11.51 -5.78 5.37
CA ASN A 134 -10.64 -5.16 6.38
C ASN A 134 -9.17 -5.63 6.31
N GLY A 135 -8.67 -5.96 5.12
CA GLY A 135 -7.32 -6.47 4.90
C GLY A 135 -6.21 -5.61 5.47
N SER A 136 -6.32 -4.28 5.40
CA SER A 136 -5.32 -3.38 5.99
C SER A 136 -5.21 -3.53 7.50
N VAL A 137 -6.33 -3.77 8.19
CA VAL A 137 -6.35 -4.01 9.65
C VAL A 137 -5.72 -5.35 9.97
N VAL A 138 -6.04 -6.39 9.18
CA VAL A 138 -5.43 -7.72 9.32
C VAL A 138 -3.92 -7.65 9.10
N ALA A 139 -3.48 -7.04 7.98
CA ALA A 139 -2.08 -6.86 7.65
C ALA A 139 -1.33 -6.09 8.74
N GLY A 140 -1.88 -4.96 9.20
CA GLY A 140 -1.30 -4.15 10.26
C GLY A 140 -1.21 -4.89 11.60
N THR A 141 -2.24 -5.67 11.96
CA THR A 141 -2.25 -6.45 13.21
C THR A 141 -1.21 -7.56 13.19
N LEU A 142 -1.07 -8.27 12.06
CA LEU A 142 -0.04 -9.29 11.86
C LEU A 142 1.36 -8.68 11.90
N ALA A 143 1.57 -7.54 11.23
CA ALA A 143 2.84 -6.83 11.23
C ALA A 143 3.22 -6.37 12.65
N LEU A 144 2.28 -5.79 13.40
CA LEU A 144 2.53 -5.33 14.77
C LEU A 144 2.83 -6.50 15.71
N THR A 145 2.06 -7.59 15.62
CA THR A 145 2.29 -8.80 16.42
C THR A 145 3.67 -9.37 16.14
N PHE A 146 4.04 -9.46 14.86
CA PHE A 146 5.36 -9.95 14.44
C PHE A 146 6.48 -9.04 14.94
N ALA A 147 6.32 -7.71 14.85
CA ALA A 147 7.28 -6.75 15.38
C ALA A 147 7.47 -6.88 16.90
N ILE A 148 6.39 -7.04 17.66
CA ILE A 148 6.45 -7.26 19.12
C ILE A 148 7.20 -8.55 19.45
N VAL A 149 6.91 -9.65 18.74
CA VAL A 149 7.60 -10.93 18.94
C VAL A 149 9.09 -10.82 18.61
N LEU A 150 9.44 -10.13 17.52
CA LEU A 150 10.84 -9.91 17.12
C LEU A 150 11.60 -9.03 18.11
N VAL A 151 11.04 -7.89 18.51
CA VAL A 151 11.66 -6.97 19.46
C VAL A 151 11.76 -7.63 20.83
N GLY A 152 10.68 -8.22 21.33
CA GLY A 152 10.65 -8.90 22.62
C GLY A 152 11.60 -10.10 22.68
N GLY A 153 11.59 -10.94 21.63
CA GLY A 153 12.53 -12.05 21.49
C GLY A 153 13.98 -11.59 21.36
N GLY A 154 14.22 -10.56 20.56
CA GLY A 154 15.55 -9.95 20.38
C GLY A 154 16.11 -9.40 21.68
N LEU A 155 15.32 -8.62 22.43
CA LEU A 155 15.71 -8.11 23.75
C LEU A 155 15.96 -9.25 24.75
N ALA A 156 15.10 -10.27 24.78
CA ALA A 156 15.27 -11.41 25.68
C ALA A 156 16.57 -12.19 25.41
N VAL A 157 16.97 -12.32 24.15
CA VAL A 157 18.24 -12.97 23.75
C VAL A 157 19.44 -12.05 23.97
N TRP A 158 19.27 -10.74 23.75
CA TRP A 158 20.35 -9.76 23.88
C TRP A 158 20.78 -9.56 25.34
N ILE A 159 19.87 -9.68 26.32
CA ILE A 159 20.22 -9.44 27.73
C ILE A 159 21.33 -10.43 28.17
N PRO A 160 22.56 -9.93 28.44
CA PRO A 160 23.69 -10.78 28.77
C PRO A 160 23.44 -11.49 30.10
N GLU A 161 23.87 -12.75 30.19
CA GLU A 161 23.71 -13.60 31.38
C GLU A 161 24.24 -12.96 32.67
N ALA A 162 25.22 -12.05 32.56
CA ALA A 162 25.78 -11.29 33.67
C ALA A 162 24.75 -10.40 34.41
N LEU A 163 23.74 -9.87 33.72
CA LEU A 163 22.65 -9.09 34.34
C LEU A 163 21.55 -9.98 34.93
N ARG A 164 21.44 -11.22 34.44
CA ARG A 164 20.42 -12.19 34.86
C ARG A 164 20.80 -12.96 36.13
N LYS A 165 22.09 -13.11 36.42
CA LYS A 165 22.63 -13.75 37.63
C LYS A 165 22.74 -12.83 38.87
N ARG A 166 22.37 -11.55 38.77
CA ARG A 166 22.46 -10.57 39.88
C ARG A 166 21.15 -10.39 40.67
N ARG A 167 20.19 -11.31 40.55
CA ARG A 167 18.91 -11.28 41.26
C ARG A 167 18.67 -12.59 42.00
#